data_AF-A0A7S3D866-F1
#
_entry.id   AF-A0A7S3D866-F1
#
_cell.length_a   1.000
_cell.length_b   1.000
_cell.length_c   1.000
_cell.angle_alpha   90.00
_cell.angle_beta   90.00
_cell.angle_gamma   90.00
#
_symmetry.space_group_name_H-M   'P 1'
#
loop_
_entity.id
_entity.type
_entity.pdbx_description
1 polymer ?
#
loop_
_entity_poly.entity_id
_entity_poly.type
_entity_poly.pdbx_seq_one_letter_code
_entity_poly.pdbx_strand_id
1 'polypeptide(L)'
;MGGGTNIPRTVVSPMPKTRTHSPPPQPSASCENKNGKRPLLSTDQNQTEGKEKVQWAADVLRTEETRDQWLEAVAILESAHEAGVENASGCLAWCYEMGRGVSRDDARAFVLYKESADAGNMASCYSTAFFLHVGRGTGKIDYVTALAYFEKAARMGHATAHYNVGRAYVEGEGTGVCFKTAASWHEEAAGLGVVKAMRTLGWMFGTGVHPEGLSVEKALHWYTRAAEKEDDESQFQLGNLHASSSSPLHNDEKAFFWYKKAAEQGYAKAQISVAFCFAQGKGVARSNHQAFYWYKQAAQNGMTSAFYPLAQSYLKGKGTPSSAENAVFWFKKGEEEGHVKCQVSLATCHHYGKGTPKNIVEAARLYRLAAEKGDTRAQLHLGLCYEHGSGVPQSAEDAFRWIRESSLADNMRATYHLARMYETGTGTAPSLDQAFSNYLMAAKGGETQAFMPVAWCYEHGRGVERSETSALDWYVRAAEKGCVRAMFKVGQFNEQGRAMQRPCRSEALRWYQLSAKKGNPKALQRIVDLPFEGNGNREWA
;
A
#
# COMPACT_ATOMS: atom_id res chain seq x y z
N MET A 1 9.94 13.46 27.22
CA MET A 1 10.71 12.24 26.91
C MET A 1 10.22 11.74 25.56
N GLY A 2 11.04 11.93 24.52
CA GLY A 2 10.65 11.72 23.13
C GLY A 2 10.76 10.25 22.71
N GLY A 3 9.74 9.76 22.01
CA GLY A 3 9.77 8.50 21.27
C GLY A 3 9.89 8.81 19.78
N GLY A 4 11.09 8.66 19.23
CA GLY A 4 11.37 8.80 17.81
C GLY A 4 10.88 7.58 17.02
N THR A 5 10.16 7.82 15.95
CA THR A 5 9.74 6.80 14.98
C THR A 5 10.86 6.58 13.96
N ASN A 6 11.41 5.36 14.00
CA ASN A 6 12.40 4.82 13.06
C ASN A 6 11.78 4.57 11.68
N ILE A 7 12.43 5.07 10.63
CA ILE A 7 12.21 4.66 9.22
C ILE A 7 13.45 3.87 8.77
N PRO A 8 13.33 2.76 8.00
CA PRO A 8 14.41 1.80 7.83
C PRO A 8 15.47 2.29 6.85
N ARG A 9 16.75 2.20 7.26
CA ARG A 9 17.93 2.30 6.39
C ARG A 9 18.02 1.05 5.52
N THR A 10 17.96 1.21 4.20
CA THR A 10 18.37 0.16 3.27
C THR A 10 19.89 0.06 3.23
N VAL A 11 20.34 -1.19 3.36
CA VAL A 11 21.71 -1.66 3.48
C VAL A 11 22.38 -1.63 2.10
N VAL A 12 23.47 -0.86 1.96
CA VAL A 12 24.37 -0.97 0.82
C VAL A 12 25.52 -1.90 1.24
N SER A 13 25.60 -3.08 0.62
CA SER A 13 26.76 -3.97 0.74
C SER A 13 27.89 -3.55 -0.22
N PRO A 14 29.16 -3.82 0.10
CA PRO A 14 30.31 -3.12 -0.47
C PRO A 14 30.81 -3.76 -1.78
N MET A 15 31.29 -2.94 -2.71
CA MET A 15 32.06 -3.38 -3.88
C MET A 15 33.55 -2.99 -3.76
N PRO A 16 34.45 -3.73 -4.45
CA PRO A 16 35.77 -4.10 -3.93
C PRO A 16 36.90 -3.10 -4.20
N LYS A 17 37.98 -3.28 -3.44
CA LYS A 17 39.19 -2.46 -3.39
C LYS A 17 39.96 -2.40 -4.73
N THR A 18 40.27 -1.16 -5.11
CA THR A 18 41.45 -0.61 -5.79
C THR A 18 42.46 -1.54 -6.49
N ARG A 19 42.82 -1.17 -7.72
CA ARG A 19 44.20 -1.26 -8.23
C ARG A 19 44.75 0.15 -8.47
N THR A 20 45.97 0.35 -7.97
CA THR A 20 46.76 1.57 -7.88
C THR A 20 47.47 1.93 -9.20
N HIS A 21 48.09 3.13 -9.20
CA HIS A 21 49.06 3.75 -10.15
C HIS A 21 48.42 4.77 -11.11
N SER A 22 48.85 6.04 -11.24
CA SER A 22 49.98 6.87 -10.73
C SER A 22 49.60 8.36 -10.91
N PRO A 23 50.26 9.34 -10.25
CA PRO A 23 49.83 10.75 -10.26
C PRO A 23 50.16 11.47 -11.59
N PRO A 24 49.43 12.55 -11.94
CA PRO A 24 49.65 13.32 -13.17
C PRO A 24 50.89 14.23 -13.05
N PRO A 25 51.53 14.60 -14.18
CA PRO A 25 52.66 15.51 -14.17
C PRO A 25 52.22 16.96 -13.91
N GLN A 26 53.04 17.70 -13.16
CA GLN A 26 52.85 19.13 -12.89
C GLN A 26 53.16 20.01 -14.12
N PRO A 27 52.57 21.23 -14.20
CA PRO A 27 52.71 22.11 -15.34
C PRO A 27 54.04 22.88 -15.33
N SER A 28 54.78 22.84 -16.44
CA SER A 28 55.93 23.72 -16.67
C SER A 28 55.46 25.06 -17.22
N ALA A 29 55.87 26.12 -16.55
CA ALA A 29 55.71 27.50 -16.96
C ALA A 29 56.49 27.83 -18.24
N SER A 30 55.88 28.57 -19.15
CA SER A 30 56.57 29.52 -20.02
C SER A 30 55.59 30.62 -20.45
N CYS A 31 55.57 31.72 -19.70
CA CYS A 31 55.05 32.99 -20.19
C CYS A 31 56.01 33.53 -21.26
N GLU A 32 55.53 33.72 -22.48
CA GLU A 32 56.12 34.68 -23.40
C GLU A 32 55.07 35.69 -23.84
N ASN A 33 55.41 36.94 -23.54
CA ASN A 33 54.65 38.15 -23.76
C ASN A 33 54.85 38.59 -25.22
N LYS A 34 53.77 38.68 -26.01
CA LYS A 34 53.78 39.43 -27.28
C LYS A 34 52.64 40.42 -27.32
N ASN A 35 52.97 41.65 -26.96
CA ASN A 35 52.21 42.86 -27.27
C ASN A 35 51.98 42.97 -28.78
N GLY A 36 50.71 42.89 -29.20
CA GLY A 36 50.25 43.27 -30.52
C GLY A 36 48.93 44.02 -30.37
N LYS A 37 48.99 45.36 -30.37
CA LYS A 37 47.82 46.24 -30.41
C LYS A 37 46.96 45.88 -31.63
N ARG A 38 45.77 45.29 -31.40
CA ARG A 38 44.67 45.29 -32.37
C ARG A 38 43.77 46.51 -32.11
N PRO A 39 43.12 47.07 -33.16
CA PRO A 39 42.27 48.24 -32.99
C PRO A 39 41.06 47.87 -32.11
N LEU A 40 40.78 48.69 -31.11
CA LEU A 40 39.57 48.61 -30.29
C LEU A 40 38.35 48.97 -31.14
N LEU A 41 37.71 47.96 -31.73
CA LEU A 41 36.28 48.01 -32.00
C LEU A 41 35.55 47.94 -30.64
N SER A 42 34.47 48.70 -30.48
CA SER A 42 33.79 48.81 -29.19
C SER A 42 33.33 47.44 -28.68
N THR A 43 33.36 47.25 -27.36
CA THR A 43 32.93 46.03 -26.66
C THR A 43 31.53 45.55 -27.07
N ASP A 44 30.68 46.44 -27.58
CA ASP A 44 29.32 46.14 -28.02
C ASP A 44 29.23 45.37 -29.35
N GLN A 45 30.13 45.61 -30.30
CA GLN A 45 30.10 44.87 -31.59
C GLN A 45 30.51 43.40 -31.41
N ASN A 46 31.51 43.13 -30.56
CA ASN A 46 31.93 41.77 -30.24
C ASN A 46 30.87 40.99 -29.44
N GLN A 47 30.10 41.66 -28.58
CA GLN A 47 29.00 41.03 -27.84
C GLN A 47 27.83 40.68 -28.78
N THR A 48 27.52 41.51 -29.77
CA THR A 48 26.40 41.27 -30.69
C THR A 48 26.68 40.08 -31.61
N GLU A 49 27.85 40.04 -32.25
CA GLU A 49 28.27 38.91 -33.10
C GLU A 49 28.46 37.62 -32.28
N GLY A 50 28.97 37.74 -31.04
CA GLY A 50 29.09 36.63 -30.10
C GLY A 50 27.74 36.02 -29.72
N LYS A 51 26.72 36.85 -29.47
CA LYS A 51 25.37 36.41 -29.12
C LYS A 51 24.71 35.62 -30.24
N GLU A 52 24.86 36.04 -31.49
CA GLU A 52 24.34 35.31 -32.65
C GLU A 52 24.98 33.92 -32.79
N LYS A 53 26.30 33.83 -32.59
CA LYS A 53 27.04 32.55 -32.61
C LYS A 53 26.62 31.62 -31.46
N VAL A 54 26.45 32.16 -30.25
CA VAL A 54 25.94 31.39 -29.09
C VAL A 54 24.52 30.90 -29.35
N GLN A 55 23.66 31.73 -29.94
CA GLN A 55 22.29 31.34 -30.29
C GLN A 55 22.28 30.21 -31.34
N TRP A 56 23.08 30.34 -32.41
CA TRP A 56 23.25 29.28 -33.39
C TRP A 56 23.72 27.97 -32.74
N ALA A 57 24.74 28.03 -31.88
CA ALA A 57 25.26 26.86 -31.19
C ALA A 57 24.19 26.23 -30.28
N ALA A 58 23.40 27.04 -29.57
CA ALA A 58 22.30 26.56 -28.73
C ALA A 58 21.20 25.86 -29.54
N ASP A 59 20.92 26.33 -30.76
CA ASP A 59 19.91 25.73 -31.64
C ASP A 59 20.39 24.40 -32.24
N VAL A 60 21.64 24.34 -32.72
CA VAL A 60 22.30 23.09 -33.18
C VAL A 60 22.32 22.03 -32.08
N LEU A 61 22.54 22.46 -30.83
CA LEU A 61 22.56 21.57 -29.68
C LEU A 61 21.18 20.98 -29.33
N ARG A 62 20.09 21.61 -29.76
CA ARG A 62 18.71 21.15 -29.53
C ARG A 62 18.18 20.24 -30.63
N THR A 63 18.80 20.22 -31.81
CA THR A 63 18.40 19.35 -32.94
C THR A 63 19.06 17.97 -32.85
N GLU A 64 18.53 16.99 -33.61
CA GLU A 64 19.14 15.67 -33.82
C GLU A 64 20.21 15.73 -34.92
N GLU A 65 21.15 16.66 -34.77
CA GLU A 65 22.22 16.91 -35.74
C GLU A 65 23.47 16.04 -35.52
N THR A 66 24.40 16.09 -36.47
CA THR A 66 25.58 15.20 -36.51
C THR A 66 26.60 15.54 -35.43
N ARG A 67 27.41 14.55 -35.03
CA ARG A 67 28.47 14.70 -34.02
C ARG A 67 29.44 15.84 -34.34
N ASP A 68 29.72 16.09 -35.62
CA ASP A 68 30.64 17.14 -36.07
C ASP A 68 30.09 18.54 -35.79
N GLN A 69 28.78 18.73 -35.98
CA GLN A 69 28.11 20.00 -35.67
C GLN A 69 28.05 20.26 -34.16
N TRP A 70 27.92 19.22 -33.33
CA TRP A 70 28.04 19.37 -31.88
C TRP A 70 29.46 19.75 -31.46
N LEU A 71 30.48 19.22 -32.10
CA LEU A 71 31.88 19.61 -31.85
C LEU A 71 32.11 21.08 -32.21
N GLU A 72 31.59 21.52 -33.36
CA GLU A 72 31.66 22.91 -33.79
C GLU A 72 30.90 23.85 -32.84
N ALA A 73 29.69 23.48 -32.44
CA ALA A 73 28.89 24.24 -31.48
C ALA A 73 29.60 24.36 -30.12
N VAL A 74 30.20 23.28 -29.62
CA VAL A 74 31.00 23.32 -28.38
C VAL A 74 32.20 24.27 -28.53
N ALA A 75 32.96 24.17 -29.62
CA ALA A 75 34.13 25.02 -29.84
C ALA A 75 33.75 26.51 -29.86
N ILE A 76 32.62 26.84 -30.50
CA ILE A 76 32.05 28.19 -30.50
C ILE A 76 31.67 28.63 -29.08
N LEU A 77 31.02 27.76 -28.30
CA LEU A 77 30.62 28.06 -26.92
C LEU A 77 31.82 28.22 -25.97
N GLU A 78 32.88 27.44 -26.15
CA GLU A 78 34.13 27.59 -25.38
C GLU A 78 34.78 28.94 -25.66
N SER A 79 34.93 29.30 -26.95
CA SER A 79 35.47 30.61 -27.31
C SER A 79 34.59 31.77 -26.83
N ALA A 80 33.26 31.64 -26.93
CA ALA A 80 32.32 32.63 -26.45
C ALA A 80 32.33 32.75 -24.92
N HIS A 81 32.50 31.64 -24.20
CA HIS A 81 32.66 31.61 -22.75
C HIS A 81 33.93 32.35 -22.32
N GLU A 82 35.07 32.08 -22.95
CA GLU A 82 36.33 32.78 -22.70
C GLU A 82 36.23 34.28 -22.97
N ALA A 83 35.45 34.66 -23.99
CA ALA A 83 35.17 36.06 -24.33
C ALA A 83 34.13 36.73 -23.41
N GLY A 84 33.54 36.01 -22.45
CA GLY A 84 32.51 36.53 -21.54
C GLY A 84 31.20 36.89 -22.24
N VAL A 85 30.86 36.19 -23.33
CA VAL A 85 29.59 36.38 -24.03
C VAL A 85 28.45 35.82 -23.19
N GLU A 86 27.37 36.58 -23.09
CA GLU A 86 26.17 36.19 -22.35
C GLU A 86 25.63 34.83 -22.82
N ASN A 87 25.11 34.02 -21.89
CA ASN A 87 24.54 32.68 -22.11
C ASN A 87 25.52 31.58 -22.58
N ALA A 88 26.74 31.90 -23.01
CA ALA A 88 27.72 30.91 -23.46
C ALA A 88 28.02 29.85 -22.37
N SER A 89 28.28 30.29 -21.13
CA SER A 89 28.56 29.39 -20.00
C SER A 89 27.39 28.43 -19.71
N GLY A 90 26.14 28.91 -19.77
CA GLY A 90 24.96 28.08 -19.52
C GLY A 90 24.70 27.05 -20.62
N CYS A 91 24.93 27.42 -21.88
CA CYS A 91 24.85 26.50 -23.02
C CYS A 91 25.99 25.45 -22.95
N LEU A 92 27.22 25.88 -22.66
CA LEU A 92 28.35 24.98 -22.49
C LEU A 92 28.15 24.01 -21.32
N ALA A 93 27.60 24.49 -20.20
CA ALA A 93 27.23 23.64 -19.07
C ALA A 93 26.28 22.52 -19.47
N TRP A 94 25.29 22.82 -20.32
CA TRP A 94 24.35 21.83 -20.84
C TRP A 94 25.01 20.80 -21.74
N CYS A 95 26.02 21.19 -22.54
CA CYS A 95 26.83 20.25 -23.32
C CYS A 95 27.52 19.23 -22.41
N TYR A 96 28.15 19.69 -21.33
CA TYR A 96 28.79 18.82 -20.33
C TYR A 96 27.78 17.97 -19.55
N GLU A 97 26.58 18.48 -19.28
CA GLU A 97 25.52 17.71 -18.62
C GLU A 97 25.02 16.55 -19.49
N MET A 98 24.79 16.81 -20.78
CA MET A 98 24.19 15.86 -21.73
C MET A 98 25.24 15.01 -22.46
N GLY A 99 26.51 15.39 -22.42
CA GLY A 99 27.58 14.77 -23.19
C GLY A 99 27.45 15.01 -24.71
N ARG A 100 26.96 16.19 -25.12
CA ARG A 100 26.84 16.57 -26.54
C ARG A 100 28.08 17.34 -26.98
N GLY A 101 28.82 16.79 -27.93
CA GLY A 101 30.09 17.36 -28.41
C GLY A 101 31.27 17.23 -27.42
N VAL A 102 31.00 16.94 -26.15
CA VAL A 102 32.00 16.69 -25.09
C VAL A 102 31.66 15.43 -24.30
N SER A 103 32.64 14.90 -23.56
CA SER A 103 32.35 13.85 -22.58
C SER A 103 31.50 14.40 -21.44
N ARG A 104 30.52 13.62 -20.97
CA ARG A 104 29.68 14.04 -19.85
C ARG A 104 30.53 14.28 -18.61
N ASP A 105 30.39 15.47 -18.03
CA ASP A 105 31.09 15.90 -16.82
C ASP A 105 30.16 16.77 -15.98
N ASP A 106 29.53 16.14 -14.98
CA ASP A 106 28.58 16.80 -14.11
C ASP A 106 29.25 17.85 -13.19
N ALA A 107 30.55 17.71 -12.88
CA ALA A 107 31.27 18.68 -12.04
C ALA A 107 31.59 19.94 -12.84
N ARG A 108 32.04 19.77 -14.09
CA ARG A 108 32.28 20.88 -15.01
C ARG A 108 30.97 21.60 -15.35
N ALA A 109 29.90 20.85 -15.63
CA ALA A 109 28.57 21.41 -15.86
C ALA A 109 28.10 22.25 -14.68
N PHE A 110 28.26 21.76 -13.44
CA PHE A 110 27.86 22.50 -12.24
C PHE A 110 28.57 23.86 -12.12
N VAL A 111 29.88 23.89 -12.31
CA VAL A 111 30.67 25.14 -12.21
C VAL A 111 30.18 26.17 -13.24
N LEU A 112 30.02 25.75 -14.50
CA LEU A 112 29.57 26.62 -15.58
C LEU A 112 28.11 27.08 -15.39
N TYR A 113 27.23 26.20 -14.90
CA TYR A 113 25.86 26.59 -14.54
C TYR A 113 25.85 27.62 -13.42
N LYS A 114 26.67 27.44 -12.39
CA LYS A 114 26.75 28.37 -11.27
C LYS A 114 27.26 29.73 -11.72
N GLU A 115 28.32 29.78 -12.52
CA GLU A 115 28.84 31.02 -13.11
C GLU A 115 27.77 31.75 -13.92
N SER A 116 27.08 31.02 -14.80
CA SER A 116 25.97 31.56 -15.60
C SER A 116 24.79 32.03 -14.75
N ALA A 117 24.45 31.29 -13.69
CA ALA A 117 23.40 31.63 -12.74
C ALA A 117 23.75 32.90 -11.96
N ASP A 118 25.00 33.04 -11.53
CA ASP A 118 25.51 34.21 -10.82
C ASP A 118 25.48 35.45 -11.72
N ALA A 119 25.75 35.28 -13.02
CA ALA A 119 25.55 36.30 -14.06
C ALA A 119 24.07 36.63 -14.36
N GLY A 120 23.12 35.96 -13.72
CA GLY A 120 21.69 36.28 -13.84
C GLY A 120 20.94 35.49 -14.91
N ASN A 121 21.47 34.39 -15.43
CA ASN A 121 20.73 33.54 -16.36
C ASN A 121 19.68 32.69 -15.62
N MET A 122 18.39 32.83 -15.99
CA MET A 122 17.26 32.16 -15.33
C MET A 122 17.33 30.63 -15.38
N ALA A 123 17.61 30.07 -16.57
CA ALA A 123 17.68 28.62 -16.76
C ALA A 123 18.85 28.02 -15.96
N SER A 124 19.98 28.73 -15.92
CA SER A 124 21.16 28.33 -15.16
C SER A 124 20.93 28.42 -13.66
N CYS A 125 20.15 29.41 -13.18
CA CYS A 125 19.71 29.46 -11.78
C CYS A 125 18.92 28.19 -11.42
N TYR A 126 17.96 27.79 -12.26
CA TYR A 126 17.21 26.56 -12.05
C TYR A 126 18.09 25.30 -12.09
N SER A 127 18.98 25.18 -13.09
CA SER A 127 19.90 24.04 -13.20
C SER A 127 20.86 23.96 -12.03
N THR A 128 21.44 25.08 -11.59
CA THR A 128 22.31 25.15 -10.41
C THR A 128 21.57 24.68 -9.16
N ALA A 129 20.34 25.17 -8.95
CA ALA A 129 19.49 24.74 -7.85
C ALA A 129 19.21 23.23 -7.88
N PHE A 130 18.90 22.68 -9.05
CA PHE A 130 18.66 21.25 -9.21
C PHE A 130 19.90 20.42 -8.89
N PHE A 131 21.07 20.80 -9.42
CA PHE A 131 22.33 20.11 -9.15
C PHE A 131 22.65 20.07 -7.66
N LEU A 132 22.47 21.19 -6.94
CA LEU A 132 22.66 21.26 -5.49
C LEU A 132 21.63 20.43 -4.72
N HIS A 133 20.37 20.44 -5.15
CA HIS A 133 19.28 19.71 -4.50
C HIS A 133 19.47 18.18 -4.58
N VAL A 134 20.07 17.67 -5.67
CA VAL A 134 20.39 16.23 -5.81
C VAL A 134 21.86 15.89 -5.50
N GLY A 135 22.71 16.88 -5.24
CA GLY A 135 24.15 16.71 -5.03
C GLY A 135 24.93 16.27 -6.28
N ARG A 136 24.39 16.50 -7.48
CA ARG A 136 25.02 16.16 -8.77
C ARG A 136 26.14 17.15 -9.05
N GLY A 137 27.30 16.65 -9.51
CA GLY A 137 28.50 17.47 -9.76
C GLY A 137 29.26 17.90 -8.50
N THR A 138 28.57 18.12 -7.38
CA THR A 138 29.18 18.51 -6.09
C THR A 138 29.51 17.32 -5.18
N GLY A 139 28.84 16.18 -5.38
CA GLY A 139 28.92 15.00 -4.51
C GLY A 139 28.26 15.17 -3.13
N LYS A 140 27.59 16.31 -2.89
CA LYS A 140 26.91 16.62 -1.63
C LYS A 140 25.64 17.43 -1.90
N ILE A 141 24.55 17.03 -1.23
CA ILE A 141 23.29 17.76 -1.26
C ILE A 141 23.44 19.04 -0.43
N ASP A 142 22.97 20.17 -0.98
CA ASP A 142 22.92 21.47 -0.32
C ASP A 142 21.57 22.14 -0.58
N TYR A 143 20.59 21.84 0.29
CA TYR A 143 19.23 22.35 0.16
C TYR A 143 19.12 23.86 0.39
N VAL A 144 19.95 24.44 1.25
CA VAL A 144 19.89 25.87 1.57
C VAL A 144 20.28 26.69 0.34
N THR A 145 21.42 26.34 -0.27
CA THR A 145 21.88 27.03 -1.48
C THR A 145 20.96 26.71 -2.67
N ALA A 146 20.46 25.47 -2.77
CA ALA A 146 19.49 25.11 -3.80
C ALA A 146 18.22 25.97 -3.74
N LEU A 147 17.64 26.13 -2.55
CA LEU A 147 16.44 26.95 -2.33
C LEU A 147 16.68 28.40 -2.76
N ALA A 148 17.83 28.98 -2.40
CA ALA A 148 18.19 30.34 -2.80
C ALA A 148 18.23 30.52 -4.34
N TYR A 149 18.79 29.56 -5.08
CA TYR A 149 18.80 29.60 -6.54
C TYR A 149 17.42 29.31 -7.16
N PHE A 150 16.60 28.44 -6.55
CA PHE A 150 15.20 28.26 -6.97
C PHE A 150 14.40 29.55 -6.78
N GLU A 151 14.54 30.25 -5.66
CA GLU A 151 13.89 31.54 -5.44
C GLU A 151 14.37 32.59 -6.44
N LYS A 152 15.69 32.62 -6.73
CA LYS A 152 16.25 33.51 -7.76
C LYS A 152 15.62 33.25 -9.13
N ALA A 153 15.55 31.98 -9.56
CA ALA A 153 14.91 31.60 -10.82
C ALA A 153 13.40 31.91 -10.82
N ALA A 154 12.71 31.69 -9.69
CA ALA A 154 11.29 31.97 -9.56
C ALA A 154 10.99 33.47 -9.69
N ARG A 155 11.77 34.34 -9.03
CA ARG A 155 11.64 35.81 -9.17
C ARG A 155 11.86 36.30 -10.60
N MET A 156 12.55 35.52 -11.43
CA MET A 156 12.73 35.78 -12.86
C MET A 156 11.61 35.24 -13.75
N GLY A 157 10.58 34.61 -13.16
CA GLY A 157 9.41 34.06 -13.87
C GLY A 157 9.49 32.57 -14.17
N HIS A 158 10.49 31.83 -13.67
CA HIS A 158 10.60 30.39 -13.95
C HIS A 158 9.49 29.59 -13.26
N ALA A 159 8.51 29.10 -14.02
CA ALA A 159 7.30 28.47 -13.48
C ALA A 159 7.60 27.24 -12.60
N THR A 160 8.45 26.32 -13.05
CA THR A 160 8.84 25.13 -12.27
C THR A 160 9.63 25.48 -11.02
N ALA A 161 10.33 26.62 -11.02
CA ALA A 161 11.07 27.06 -9.85
C ALA A 161 10.11 27.50 -8.73
N HIS A 162 9.03 28.22 -9.06
CA HIS A 162 7.98 28.54 -8.08
C HIS A 162 7.43 27.28 -7.40
N TYR A 163 7.17 26.22 -8.17
CA TYR A 163 6.74 24.94 -7.61
C TYR A 163 7.78 24.33 -6.68
N ASN A 164 9.06 24.30 -7.06
CA ASN A 164 10.12 23.71 -6.23
C ASN A 164 10.37 24.52 -4.95
N VAL A 165 10.25 25.85 -4.98
CA VAL A 165 10.29 26.68 -3.76
C VAL A 165 9.15 26.29 -2.82
N GLY A 166 7.91 26.23 -3.33
CA GLY A 166 6.77 25.79 -2.52
C GLY A 166 6.97 24.40 -1.91
N ARG A 167 7.49 23.45 -2.70
CA ARG A 167 7.80 22.09 -2.23
C ARG A 167 8.85 22.08 -1.12
N ALA A 168 9.91 22.88 -1.25
CA ALA A 168 10.93 22.99 -0.21
C ALA A 168 10.34 23.44 1.14
N TYR A 169 9.34 24.33 1.14
CA TYR A 169 8.62 24.71 2.37
C TYR A 169 7.64 23.66 2.88
N VAL A 170 7.12 22.77 2.02
CA VAL A 170 6.32 21.61 2.45
C VAL A 170 7.21 20.57 3.13
N GLU A 171 8.38 20.29 2.54
CA GLU A 171 9.29 19.23 2.97
C GLU A 171 10.28 19.68 4.05
N GLY A 172 10.45 21.00 4.24
CA GLY A 172 11.47 21.57 5.14
C GLY A 172 12.89 21.44 4.59
N GLU A 173 13.05 21.45 3.26
CA GLU A 173 14.35 21.33 2.61
C GLU A 173 15.03 22.69 2.53
N GLY A 174 16.12 22.88 3.29
CA GLY A 174 16.84 24.15 3.32
C GLY A 174 16.10 25.29 4.04
N THR A 175 14.97 24.96 4.69
CA THR A 175 14.10 25.88 5.43
C THR A 175 13.32 25.11 6.51
N GLY A 176 12.59 25.80 7.37
CA GLY A 176 11.59 25.18 8.23
C GLY A 176 10.31 24.88 7.45
N VAL A 177 9.57 23.84 7.87
CA VAL A 177 8.24 23.54 7.29
C VAL A 177 7.31 24.74 7.51
N CYS A 178 6.76 25.27 6.42
CA CYS A 178 5.84 26.40 6.45
C CYS A 178 4.77 26.28 5.36
N PHE A 179 3.61 25.70 5.71
CA PHE A 179 2.50 25.55 4.77
C PHE A 179 1.93 26.88 4.27
N LYS A 180 2.08 27.97 5.04
CA LYS A 180 1.67 29.31 4.61
C LYS A 180 2.50 29.81 3.43
N THR A 181 3.82 29.74 3.55
CA THR A 181 4.72 30.13 2.47
C THR A 181 4.59 29.17 1.27
N ALA A 182 4.49 27.86 1.55
CA ALA A 182 4.28 26.86 0.51
C ALA A 182 3.02 27.11 -0.32
N ALA A 183 1.88 27.39 0.33
CA ALA A 183 0.62 27.70 -0.34
C ALA A 183 0.76 28.86 -1.33
N SER A 184 1.34 29.98 -0.90
CA SER A 184 1.55 31.17 -1.75
C SER A 184 2.35 30.83 -3.01
N TRP A 185 3.47 30.13 -2.85
CA TRP A 185 4.31 29.73 -3.99
C TRP A 185 3.60 28.74 -4.93
N HIS A 186 2.79 27.83 -4.38
CA HIS A 186 2.01 26.90 -5.19
C HIS A 186 0.84 27.57 -5.91
N GLU A 187 0.18 28.57 -5.32
CA GLU A 187 -0.85 29.37 -5.98
C GLU A 187 -0.29 30.15 -7.17
N GLU A 188 0.87 30.78 -6.99
CA GLU A 188 1.59 31.45 -8.08
C GLU A 188 2.00 30.47 -9.19
N ALA A 189 2.62 29.34 -8.83
CA ALA A 189 3.00 28.30 -9.79
C ALA A 189 1.78 27.73 -10.53
N ALA A 190 0.66 27.54 -9.83
CA ALA A 190 -0.59 27.08 -10.43
C ALA A 190 -1.19 28.13 -11.37
N GLY A 191 -1.07 29.42 -11.04
CA GLY A 191 -1.39 30.55 -11.91
C GLY A 191 -0.60 30.53 -13.23
N LEU A 192 0.67 30.11 -13.16
CA LEU A 192 1.55 29.89 -14.33
C LEU A 192 1.26 28.57 -15.07
N GLY A 193 0.24 27.80 -14.67
CA GLY A 193 -0.16 26.57 -15.35
C GLY A 193 0.59 25.32 -14.91
N VAL A 194 1.38 25.36 -13.83
CA VAL A 194 2.14 24.20 -13.34
C VAL A 194 1.20 23.17 -12.71
N VAL A 195 1.00 22.06 -13.41
CA VAL A 195 0.10 20.97 -13.02
C VAL A 195 0.42 20.40 -11.63
N LYS A 196 1.71 20.19 -11.34
CA LYS A 196 2.16 19.67 -10.03
C LYS A 196 1.78 20.60 -8.88
N ALA A 197 1.77 21.92 -9.10
CA ALA A 197 1.35 22.89 -8.10
C ALA A 197 -0.16 22.85 -7.87
N MET A 198 -0.97 22.77 -8.94
CA MET A 198 -2.42 22.57 -8.85
C MET A 198 -2.75 21.31 -8.04
N ARG A 199 -2.11 20.18 -8.37
CA ARG A 199 -2.28 18.93 -7.62
C ARG A 199 -1.91 19.08 -6.14
N THR A 200 -0.80 19.78 -5.86
CA THR A 200 -0.34 20.00 -4.48
C THR A 200 -1.33 20.86 -3.70
N LEU A 201 -1.88 21.93 -4.29
CA LEU A 201 -2.94 22.71 -3.67
C LEU A 201 -4.19 21.87 -3.39
N GLY A 202 -4.57 21.00 -4.33
CA GLY A 202 -5.65 20.03 -4.13
C GLY A 202 -5.42 19.15 -2.89
N TRP A 203 -4.19 18.66 -2.71
CA TRP A 203 -3.79 17.91 -1.51
C TRP A 203 -3.80 18.76 -0.24
N MET A 204 -3.28 19.99 -0.30
CA MET A 204 -3.22 20.88 0.86
C MET A 204 -4.64 21.19 1.40
N PHE A 205 -5.57 21.52 0.52
CA PHE A 205 -6.96 21.76 0.89
C PHE A 205 -7.69 20.49 1.33
N GLY A 206 -7.42 19.35 0.68
CA GLY A 206 -8.08 18.08 0.99
C GLY A 206 -7.62 17.42 2.28
N THR A 207 -6.42 17.75 2.76
CA THR A 207 -5.88 17.28 4.06
C THR A 207 -5.99 18.33 5.16
N GLY A 208 -6.31 19.58 4.82
CA GLY A 208 -6.45 20.68 5.76
C GLY A 208 -5.14 21.31 6.23
N VAL A 209 -4.01 20.98 5.59
CA VAL A 209 -2.71 21.64 5.87
C VAL A 209 -2.60 23.01 5.20
N HIS A 210 -3.50 23.33 4.26
CA HIS A 210 -3.60 24.68 3.71
C HIS A 210 -3.87 25.70 4.84
N PRO A 211 -3.33 26.93 4.80
CA PRO A 211 -3.56 27.95 5.83
C PRO A 211 -5.02 28.31 6.08
N GLU A 212 -5.87 28.13 5.07
CA GLU A 212 -7.32 28.35 5.18
C GLU A 212 -8.08 27.15 5.76
N GLY A 213 -7.36 26.06 6.08
CA GLY A 213 -7.92 24.83 6.60
C GLY A 213 -8.46 23.88 5.52
N LEU A 214 -9.22 22.88 5.98
CA LEU A 214 -9.83 21.85 5.13
C LEU A 214 -10.92 22.46 4.25
N SER A 215 -10.83 22.30 2.93
CA SER A 215 -11.91 22.65 2.00
C SER A 215 -12.00 21.63 0.86
N VAL A 216 -13.10 20.88 0.85
CA VAL A 216 -13.36 19.85 -0.15
C VAL A 216 -13.65 20.48 -1.52
N GLU A 217 -14.29 21.65 -1.54
CA GLU A 217 -14.62 22.39 -2.76
C GLU A 217 -13.36 22.95 -3.43
N LYS A 218 -12.43 23.53 -2.66
CA LYS A 218 -11.16 24.03 -3.20
C LYS A 218 -10.24 22.89 -3.61
N ALA A 219 -10.26 21.76 -2.88
CA ALA A 219 -9.57 20.55 -3.30
C ALA A 219 -10.11 20.05 -4.66
N LEU A 220 -11.43 19.94 -4.79
CA LEU A 220 -12.10 19.59 -6.05
C LEU A 220 -11.70 20.54 -7.18
N HIS A 221 -11.73 21.85 -6.93
CA HIS A 221 -11.36 22.86 -7.93
C HIS A 221 -9.95 22.64 -8.48
N TRP A 222 -8.95 22.53 -7.59
CA TRP A 222 -7.56 22.41 -8.00
C TRP A 222 -7.25 21.06 -8.66
N TYR A 223 -7.79 19.97 -8.14
CA TYR A 223 -7.65 18.67 -8.79
C TYR A 223 -8.34 18.62 -10.15
N THR A 224 -9.49 19.28 -10.34
CA THR A 224 -10.17 19.35 -11.64
C THR A 224 -9.29 20.05 -12.67
N ARG A 225 -8.71 21.21 -12.33
CA ARG A 225 -7.81 21.93 -13.23
C ARG A 225 -6.57 21.12 -13.62
N ALA A 226 -6.01 20.36 -12.68
CA ALA A 226 -4.89 19.46 -12.97
C ALA A 226 -5.31 18.26 -13.85
N ALA A 227 -6.45 17.65 -13.54
CA ALA A 227 -6.99 16.50 -14.26
C ALA A 227 -7.42 16.81 -15.72
N GLU A 228 -7.88 18.04 -15.97
CA GLU A 228 -8.17 18.57 -17.31
C GLU A 228 -6.91 18.69 -18.18
N LYS A 229 -5.74 18.85 -17.54
CA LYS A 229 -4.40 18.78 -18.17
C LYS A 229 -3.82 17.37 -18.17
N GLU A 230 -4.70 16.36 -18.10
CA GLU A 230 -4.40 14.93 -18.15
C GLU A 230 -3.55 14.38 -16.99
N ASP A 231 -3.42 15.10 -15.87
CA ASP A 231 -2.72 14.58 -14.68
C ASP A 231 -3.47 13.38 -14.08
N ASP A 232 -2.89 12.20 -14.23
CA ASP A 232 -3.43 10.90 -13.82
C ASP A 232 -3.61 10.80 -12.29
N GLU A 233 -2.68 11.34 -11.52
CA GLU A 233 -2.77 11.37 -10.07
C GLU A 233 -3.93 12.26 -9.60
N SER A 234 -4.12 13.44 -10.19
CA SER A 234 -5.25 14.31 -9.86
C SER A 234 -6.58 13.69 -10.27
N GLN A 235 -6.64 13.03 -11.43
CA GLN A 235 -7.81 12.23 -11.82
C GLN A 235 -8.11 11.15 -10.77
N PHE A 236 -7.10 10.43 -10.28
CA PHE A 236 -7.29 9.48 -9.18
C PHE A 236 -7.79 10.15 -7.89
N GLN A 237 -7.25 11.32 -7.53
CA GLN A 237 -7.71 12.05 -6.33
C GLN A 237 -9.14 12.57 -6.47
N LEU A 238 -9.58 13.00 -7.67
CA LEU A 238 -10.99 13.29 -7.93
C LEU A 238 -11.86 12.07 -7.72
N GLY A 239 -11.39 10.90 -8.17
CA GLY A 239 -12.03 9.62 -7.88
C GLY A 239 -12.21 9.40 -6.38
N ASN A 240 -11.16 9.64 -5.57
CA ASN A 240 -11.22 9.50 -4.11
C ASN A 240 -12.22 10.47 -3.46
N LEU A 241 -12.24 11.74 -3.90
CA LEU A 241 -13.17 12.75 -3.39
C LEU A 241 -14.63 12.37 -3.63
N HIS A 242 -14.94 11.79 -4.78
CA HIS A 242 -16.29 11.30 -5.11
C HIS A 242 -16.62 9.93 -4.49
N ALA A 243 -15.64 9.07 -4.23
CA ALA A 243 -15.88 7.74 -3.66
C ALA A 243 -16.20 7.75 -2.16
N SER A 244 -15.85 8.83 -1.44
CA SER A 244 -16.06 8.92 -0.01
C SER A 244 -17.56 9.09 0.32
N SER A 245 -18.15 8.09 0.98
CA SER A 245 -19.58 8.09 1.32
C SER A 245 -19.99 9.14 2.35
N SER A 246 -19.03 9.70 3.09
CA SER A 246 -19.26 10.80 4.04
C SER A 246 -19.09 12.19 3.41
N SER A 247 -18.60 12.27 2.17
CA SER A 247 -18.40 13.53 1.46
C SER A 247 -19.71 14.05 0.88
N PRO A 248 -19.99 15.36 0.93
CA PRO A 248 -21.12 15.95 0.21
C PRO A 248 -20.99 15.79 -1.32
N LEU A 249 -19.78 15.48 -1.82
CA LEU A 249 -19.51 15.21 -3.24
C LEU A 249 -19.69 13.75 -3.63
N HIS A 250 -20.18 12.88 -2.72
CA HIS A 250 -20.26 11.46 -2.96
C HIS A 250 -21.04 11.12 -4.23
N ASN A 251 -20.39 10.45 -5.17
CA ASN A 251 -21.00 9.97 -6.41
C ASN A 251 -20.13 8.84 -6.98
N ASP A 252 -20.59 7.59 -6.82
CA ASP A 252 -19.82 6.43 -7.27
C ASP A 252 -19.59 6.40 -8.79
N GLU A 253 -20.52 6.92 -9.62
CA GLU A 253 -20.36 6.95 -11.08
C GLU A 253 -19.26 7.93 -11.49
N LYS A 254 -19.23 9.13 -10.90
CA LYS A 254 -18.14 10.09 -11.11
C LYS A 254 -16.81 9.58 -10.57
N ALA A 255 -16.84 8.88 -9.43
CA ALA A 255 -15.64 8.25 -8.89
C ALA A 255 -15.06 7.23 -9.89
N PHE A 256 -15.92 6.33 -10.39
CA PHE A 256 -15.55 5.34 -11.40
C PHE A 256 -15.03 6.00 -12.68
N PHE A 257 -15.70 7.04 -13.18
CA PHE A 257 -15.27 7.79 -14.36
C PHE A 257 -13.83 8.29 -14.23
N TRP A 258 -13.52 8.98 -13.13
CA TRP A 258 -12.19 9.54 -12.91
C TRP A 258 -11.12 8.48 -12.64
N TYR A 259 -11.46 7.44 -11.87
CA TYR A 259 -10.56 6.29 -11.71
C TYR A 259 -10.27 5.62 -13.05
N LYS A 260 -11.28 5.43 -13.90
CA LYS A 260 -11.10 4.80 -15.22
C LYS A 260 -10.17 5.63 -16.10
N LYS A 261 -10.36 6.96 -16.13
CA LYS A 261 -9.50 7.88 -16.89
C LYS A 261 -8.04 7.79 -16.44
N ALA A 262 -7.76 7.79 -15.14
CA ALA A 262 -6.41 7.62 -14.62
C ALA A 262 -5.83 6.22 -14.88
N ALA A 263 -6.66 5.17 -14.75
CA ALA A 263 -6.24 3.78 -14.96
C ALA A 263 -5.85 3.48 -16.41
N GLU A 264 -6.55 4.11 -17.38
CA GLU A 264 -6.26 4.02 -18.81
C GLU A 264 -4.91 4.67 -19.17
N GLN A 265 -4.45 5.65 -18.39
CA GLN A 265 -3.10 6.22 -18.48
C GLN A 265 -2.01 5.34 -17.82
N GLY A 266 -2.38 4.22 -17.22
CA GLY A 266 -1.45 3.31 -16.54
C GLY A 266 -1.28 3.56 -15.05
N TYR A 267 -2.01 4.51 -14.45
CA TYR A 267 -1.88 4.82 -13.03
C TYR A 267 -2.34 3.65 -12.14
N ALA A 268 -1.38 2.94 -11.56
CA ALA A 268 -1.62 1.64 -10.97
C ALA A 268 -2.57 1.64 -9.75
N LYS A 269 -2.62 2.72 -8.96
CA LYS A 269 -3.59 2.86 -7.85
C LYS A 269 -5.02 3.01 -8.38
N ALA A 270 -5.20 3.72 -9.50
CA ALA A 270 -6.49 3.84 -10.16
C ALA A 270 -6.93 2.50 -10.78
N GLN A 271 -6.02 1.73 -11.38
CA GLN A 271 -6.33 0.40 -11.92
C GLN A 271 -6.93 -0.54 -10.85
N ILE A 272 -6.37 -0.55 -9.64
CA ILE A 272 -6.96 -1.29 -8.50
C ILE A 272 -8.35 -0.76 -8.13
N SER A 273 -8.54 0.56 -8.15
CA SER A 273 -9.81 1.18 -7.78
C SER A 273 -10.90 0.87 -8.81
N VAL A 274 -10.58 0.90 -10.10
CA VAL A 274 -11.45 0.44 -11.19
C VAL A 274 -11.79 -1.04 -11.02
N ALA A 275 -10.81 -1.89 -10.71
CA ALA A 275 -11.05 -3.31 -10.45
C ALA A 275 -12.01 -3.52 -9.28
N PHE A 276 -11.86 -2.73 -8.21
CA PHE A 276 -12.74 -2.76 -7.05
C PHE A 276 -14.16 -2.30 -7.40
N CYS A 277 -14.31 -1.20 -8.16
CA CYS A 277 -15.60 -0.72 -8.66
C CYS A 277 -16.34 -1.83 -9.43
N PHE A 278 -15.67 -2.51 -10.36
CA PHE A 278 -16.27 -3.64 -11.08
C PHE A 278 -16.58 -4.85 -10.19
N ALA A 279 -15.73 -5.16 -9.21
CA ALA A 279 -15.93 -6.30 -8.32
C ALA A 279 -17.17 -6.14 -7.41
N GLN A 280 -17.43 -4.90 -6.98
CA GLN A 280 -18.51 -4.54 -6.06
C GLN A 280 -19.76 -3.98 -6.77
N GLY A 281 -19.63 -3.53 -8.01
CA GLY A 281 -20.70 -2.80 -8.72
C GLY A 281 -20.86 -1.34 -8.25
N LYS A 282 -19.77 -0.68 -7.85
CA LYS A 282 -19.80 0.73 -7.42
C LYS A 282 -19.61 1.67 -8.61
N GLY A 283 -20.65 2.40 -8.97
CA GLY A 283 -20.63 3.38 -10.06
C GLY A 283 -20.57 2.76 -11.46
N VAL A 284 -20.63 1.43 -11.54
CA VAL A 284 -20.60 0.65 -12.77
C VAL A 284 -21.25 -0.70 -12.53
N ALA A 285 -21.82 -1.31 -13.57
CA ALA A 285 -22.35 -2.66 -13.48
C ALA A 285 -21.27 -3.66 -13.01
N ARG A 286 -21.64 -4.50 -12.04
CA ARG A 286 -20.72 -5.49 -11.46
C ARG A 286 -20.22 -6.47 -12.53
N SER A 287 -18.90 -6.63 -12.64
CA SER A 287 -18.29 -7.56 -13.58
C SER A 287 -16.99 -8.14 -13.01
N ASN A 288 -17.00 -9.44 -12.68
CA ASN A 288 -15.78 -10.12 -12.23
C ASN A 288 -14.72 -10.22 -13.33
N HIS A 289 -15.13 -10.29 -14.61
CA HIS A 289 -14.21 -10.34 -15.75
C HIS A 289 -13.42 -9.03 -15.88
N GLN A 290 -14.11 -7.89 -15.80
CA GLN A 290 -13.46 -6.58 -15.82
C GLN A 290 -12.61 -6.35 -14.56
N ALA A 291 -13.09 -6.75 -13.39
CA ALA A 291 -12.29 -6.69 -12.16
C ALA A 291 -10.98 -7.48 -12.29
N PHE A 292 -11.06 -8.72 -12.79
CA PHE A 292 -9.89 -9.56 -13.03
C PHE A 292 -8.91 -8.91 -14.02
N TYR A 293 -9.41 -8.37 -15.14
CA TYR A 293 -8.59 -7.66 -16.12
C TYR A 293 -7.78 -6.53 -15.49
N TRP A 294 -8.43 -5.64 -14.73
CA TRP A 294 -7.77 -4.48 -14.12
C TRP A 294 -6.83 -4.87 -12.97
N TYR A 295 -7.17 -5.89 -12.15
CA TYR A 295 -6.22 -6.43 -11.17
C TYR A 295 -4.97 -7.00 -11.85
N LYS A 296 -5.13 -7.66 -13.01
CA LYS A 296 -4.00 -8.19 -13.78
C LYS A 296 -3.10 -7.08 -14.32
N GLN A 297 -3.69 -6.02 -14.89
CA GLN A 297 -2.92 -4.85 -15.35
C GLN A 297 -2.12 -4.20 -14.21
N ALA A 298 -2.78 -3.94 -13.07
CA ALA A 298 -2.12 -3.38 -11.90
C ALA A 298 -0.96 -4.24 -11.39
N ALA A 299 -1.16 -5.56 -11.34
CA ALA A 299 -0.12 -6.51 -10.95
C ALA A 299 1.07 -6.53 -11.93
N GLN A 300 0.82 -6.44 -13.24
CA GLN A 300 1.86 -6.38 -14.27
C GLN A 300 2.67 -5.08 -14.19
N ASN A 301 2.05 -3.99 -13.76
CA ASN A 301 2.71 -2.70 -13.48
C ASN A 301 3.42 -2.67 -12.12
N GLY A 302 3.61 -3.81 -11.45
CA GLY A 302 4.35 -3.92 -10.20
C GLY A 302 3.58 -3.50 -8.95
N MET A 303 2.26 -3.30 -9.02
CA MET A 303 1.48 -2.91 -7.85
C MET A 303 1.19 -4.10 -6.93
N THR A 304 1.95 -4.20 -5.84
CA THR A 304 1.87 -5.30 -4.88
C THR A 304 0.48 -5.55 -4.31
N SER A 305 -0.31 -4.48 -4.08
CA SER A 305 -1.68 -4.61 -3.56
C SER A 305 -2.66 -5.30 -4.53
N ALA A 306 -2.30 -5.46 -5.81
CA ALA A 306 -3.09 -6.20 -6.80
C ALA A 306 -2.85 -7.72 -6.75
N PHE A 307 -1.72 -8.18 -6.21
CA PHE A 307 -1.36 -9.60 -6.22
C PHE A 307 -2.36 -10.49 -5.48
N TYR A 308 -2.76 -10.07 -4.28
CA TYR A 308 -3.74 -10.82 -3.47
C TYR A 308 -5.12 -10.94 -4.15
N PRO A 309 -5.80 -9.85 -4.57
CA PRO A 309 -7.11 -9.98 -5.22
C PRO A 309 -7.02 -10.74 -6.55
N LEU A 310 -5.94 -10.58 -7.33
CA LEU A 310 -5.71 -11.35 -8.55
C LEU A 310 -5.59 -12.85 -8.27
N ALA A 311 -4.75 -13.23 -7.30
CA ALA A 311 -4.59 -14.62 -6.89
C ALA A 311 -5.90 -15.21 -6.36
N GLN A 312 -6.69 -14.44 -5.61
CA GLN A 312 -8.01 -14.89 -5.16
C GLN A 312 -8.99 -15.09 -6.30
N SER A 313 -8.93 -14.27 -7.34
CA SER A 313 -9.75 -14.43 -8.55
C SER A 313 -9.42 -15.74 -9.26
N TYR A 314 -8.13 -16.07 -9.41
CA TYR A 314 -7.70 -17.38 -9.92
C TYR A 314 -8.15 -18.54 -9.03
N LEU A 315 -7.99 -18.43 -7.71
CA LEU A 315 -8.32 -19.53 -6.78
C LEU A 315 -9.82 -19.85 -6.72
N LYS A 316 -10.67 -18.86 -6.98
CA LYS A 316 -12.14 -18.94 -6.91
C LYS A 316 -12.80 -18.98 -8.29
N GLY A 317 -12.03 -18.89 -9.38
CA GLY A 317 -12.56 -18.79 -10.75
C GLY A 317 -13.42 -17.53 -10.99
N LYS A 318 -13.09 -16.40 -10.35
CA LYS A 318 -13.86 -15.15 -10.50
C LYS A 318 -13.34 -14.33 -11.69
N GLY A 319 -14.09 -14.32 -12.78
CA GLY A 319 -13.74 -13.57 -14.00
C GLY A 319 -12.64 -14.22 -14.84
N THR A 320 -12.22 -15.43 -14.48
CA THR A 320 -11.21 -16.25 -15.14
C THR A 320 -11.45 -17.71 -14.76
N PRO A 321 -11.04 -18.71 -15.57
CA PRO A 321 -11.03 -20.10 -15.14
C PRO A 321 -10.25 -20.30 -13.84
N SER A 322 -10.75 -21.16 -12.96
CA SER A 322 -10.07 -21.46 -11.69
C SER A 322 -8.71 -22.10 -11.94
N SER A 323 -7.67 -21.59 -11.31
CA SER A 323 -6.32 -22.17 -11.33
C SER A 323 -5.63 -21.93 -9.99
N ALA A 324 -5.36 -23.02 -9.27
CA ALA A 324 -4.68 -22.93 -7.98
C ALA A 324 -3.19 -22.61 -8.17
N GLU A 325 -2.59 -23.07 -9.27
CA GLU A 325 -1.19 -22.87 -9.64
C GLU A 325 -0.93 -21.38 -9.90
N ASN A 326 -1.79 -20.73 -10.70
CA ASN A 326 -1.70 -19.28 -10.94
C ASN A 326 -1.94 -18.49 -9.64
N ALA A 327 -2.86 -18.93 -8.78
CA ALA A 327 -3.05 -18.30 -7.48
C ALA A 327 -1.79 -18.38 -6.62
N VAL A 328 -1.15 -19.55 -6.53
CA VAL A 328 0.12 -19.75 -5.82
C VAL A 328 1.24 -18.88 -6.40
N PHE A 329 1.35 -18.79 -7.72
CA PHE A 329 2.33 -17.92 -8.38
C PHE A 329 2.20 -16.46 -7.92
N TRP A 330 0.99 -15.90 -7.97
CA TRP A 330 0.75 -14.52 -7.55
C TRP A 330 0.83 -14.31 -6.03
N PHE A 331 0.43 -15.30 -5.23
CA PHE A 331 0.67 -15.24 -3.77
C PHE A 331 2.17 -15.25 -3.45
N LYS A 332 2.98 -16.04 -4.16
CA LYS A 332 4.43 -16.04 -4.00
C LYS A 332 5.04 -14.70 -4.35
N LYS A 333 4.63 -14.07 -5.46
CA LYS A 333 5.05 -12.70 -5.79
C LYS A 333 4.71 -11.70 -4.69
N GLY A 334 3.54 -11.80 -4.08
CA GLY A 334 3.20 -10.97 -2.93
C GLY A 334 3.99 -11.29 -1.67
N GLU A 335 4.37 -12.55 -1.45
CA GLU A 335 5.24 -12.91 -0.34
C GLU A 335 6.66 -12.34 -0.48
N GLU A 336 7.23 -12.40 -1.69
CA GLU A 336 8.54 -11.80 -2.04
C GLU A 336 8.56 -10.29 -1.70
N GLU A 337 7.45 -9.59 -1.93
CA GLU A 337 7.25 -8.17 -1.58
C GLU A 337 6.73 -7.93 -0.14
N GLY A 338 6.68 -8.97 0.69
CA GLY A 338 6.29 -8.87 2.10
C GLY A 338 4.80 -8.67 2.37
N HIS A 339 3.91 -8.89 1.40
CA HIS A 339 2.46 -8.71 1.50
C HIS A 339 1.80 -9.79 2.39
N VAL A 340 1.35 -9.39 3.58
CA VAL A 340 0.89 -10.29 4.66
C VAL A 340 -0.26 -11.20 4.24
N LYS A 341 -1.29 -10.68 3.56
CA LYS A 341 -2.42 -11.54 3.13
C LYS A 341 -2.01 -12.58 2.08
N CYS A 342 -0.96 -12.30 1.29
CA CYS A 342 -0.40 -13.28 0.36
C CYS A 342 0.35 -14.36 1.12
N GLN A 343 1.16 -13.99 2.12
CA GLN A 343 1.87 -14.94 3.01
C GLN A 343 0.90 -15.95 3.65
N VAL A 344 -0.19 -15.47 4.27
CA VAL A 344 -1.21 -16.33 4.89
C VAL A 344 -1.89 -17.25 3.88
N SER A 345 -2.18 -16.75 2.68
CA SER A 345 -2.86 -17.52 1.64
C SER A 345 -1.95 -18.58 1.04
N LEU A 346 -0.67 -18.24 0.82
CA LEU A 346 0.36 -19.16 0.37
C LEU A 346 0.63 -20.25 1.42
N ALA A 347 0.71 -19.88 2.70
CA ALA A 347 0.79 -20.83 3.81
C ALA A 347 -0.36 -21.84 3.77
N THR A 348 -1.57 -21.35 3.54
CA THR A 348 -2.78 -22.19 3.43
C THR A 348 -2.71 -23.11 2.21
N CYS A 349 -2.22 -22.63 1.06
CA CYS A 349 -1.98 -23.45 -0.12
C CYS A 349 -0.96 -24.56 0.17
N HIS A 350 0.16 -24.27 0.82
CA HIS A 350 1.14 -25.29 1.22
C HIS A 350 0.60 -26.26 2.27
N HIS A 351 -0.20 -25.79 3.22
CA HIS A 351 -0.78 -26.63 4.27
C HIS A 351 -1.70 -27.71 3.69
N TYR A 352 -2.55 -27.34 2.73
CA TYR A 352 -3.51 -28.26 2.11
C TYR A 352 -3.02 -28.87 0.78
N GLY A 353 -1.88 -28.45 0.24
CA GLY A 353 -1.39 -28.88 -1.07
C GLY A 353 -2.23 -28.36 -2.25
N LYS A 354 -2.80 -27.15 -2.13
CA LYS A 354 -3.68 -26.56 -3.16
C LYS A 354 -2.89 -25.72 -4.16
N GLY A 355 -2.68 -26.23 -5.37
CA GLY A 355 -1.90 -25.57 -6.43
C GLY A 355 -0.39 -25.61 -6.22
N THR A 356 0.06 -26.40 -5.24
CA THR A 356 1.45 -26.61 -4.85
C THR A 356 1.54 -27.92 -4.08
N PRO A 357 2.67 -28.66 -4.10
CA PRO A 357 2.86 -29.80 -3.21
C PRO A 357 2.64 -29.43 -1.74
N LYS A 358 2.02 -30.34 -0.99
CA LYS A 358 1.79 -30.15 0.44
C LYS A 358 3.13 -30.01 1.16
N ASN A 359 3.32 -28.91 1.88
CA ASN A 359 4.53 -28.62 2.64
C ASN A 359 4.15 -27.91 3.96
N ILE A 360 3.96 -28.69 5.01
CA ILE A 360 3.51 -28.17 6.31
C ILE A 360 4.60 -27.32 7.00
N VAL A 361 5.88 -27.63 6.76
CA VAL A 361 7.01 -26.85 7.31
C VAL A 361 7.03 -25.45 6.71
N GLU A 362 6.89 -25.33 5.39
CA GLU A 362 6.83 -24.04 4.72
C GLU A 362 5.56 -23.27 5.08
N ALA A 363 4.42 -23.95 5.24
CA ALA A 363 3.21 -23.34 5.75
C ALA A 363 3.42 -22.71 7.13
N ALA A 364 4.04 -23.43 8.07
CA ALA A 364 4.31 -22.92 9.40
C ALA A 364 5.31 -21.75 9.39
N ARG A 365 6.33 -21.78 8.53
CA ARG A 365 7.26 -20.66 8.32
C ARG A 365 6.52 -19.40 7.86
N LEU A 366 5.65 -19.53 6.87
CA LEU A 366 4.88 -18.42 6.32
C LEU A 366 3.82 -17.89 7.31
N TYR A 367 3.16 -18.77 8.06
CA TYR A 367 2.28 -18.35 9.15
C TYR A 367 3.05 -17.59 10.21
N ARG A 368 4.27 -18.01 10.58
CA ARG A 368 5.13 -17.27 11.51
C ARG A 368 5.44 -15.87 11.01
N LEU A 369 5.90 -15.74 9.77
CA LEU A 369 6.23 -14.44 9.17
C LEU A 369 5.04 -13.47 9.15
N ALA A 370 3.84 -13.97 8.87
CA ALA A 370 2.62 -13.16 8.90
C ALA A 370 2.13 -12.86 10.33
N ALA A 371 2.30 -13.79 11.27
CA ALA A 371 1.92 -13.63 12.67
C ALA A 371 2.77 -12.58 13.39
N GLU A 372 4.08 -12.55 13.10
CA GLU A 372 5.02 -11.54 13.61
C GLU A 372 4.69 -10.13 13.11
N LYS A 373 4.01 -10.02 11.96
CA LYS A 373 3.45 -8.76 11.43
C LYS A 373 2.04 -8.46 11.94
N GLY A 374 1.51 -9.26 12.87
CA GLY A 374 0.21 -9.06 13.51
C GLY A 374 -1.01 -9.57 12.74
N ASP A 375 -0.88 -10.41 11.70
CA ASP A 375 -2.07 -11.02 11.09
C ASP A 375 -2.67 -12.07 12.03
N THR A 376 -3.88 -11.78 12.47
CA THR A 376 -4.59 -12.54 13.51
C THR A 376 -4.95 -13.96 13.04
N ARG A 377 -5.14 -14.19 11.75
CA ARG A 377 -5.41 -15.54 11.21
C ARG A 377 -4.13 -16.35 11.20
N ALA A 378 -3.00 -15.76 10.82
CA ALA A 378 -1.70 -16.39 10.92
C ALA A 378 -1.32 -16.73 12.35
N GLN A 379 -1.56 -15.83 13.32
CA GLN A 379 -1.32 -16.10 14.74
C GLN A 379 -2.11 -17.34 15.21
N LEU A 380 -3.40 -17.42 14.87
CA LEU A 380 -4.22 -18.61 15.16
C LEU A 380 -3.63 -19.86 14.50
N HIS A 381 -3.35 -19.83 13.19
CA HIS A 381 -2.85 -20.99 12.48
C HIS A 381 -1.47 -21.44 12.97
N LEU A 382 -0.59 -20.52 13.35
CA LEU A 382 0.70 -20.82 13.95
C LEU A 382 0.52 -21.45 15.34
N GLY A 383 -0.38 -20.93 16.16
CA GLY A 383 -0.71 -21.53 17.44
C GLY A 383 -1.24 -22.96 17.31
N LEU A 384 -2.11 -23.21 16.32
CA LEU A 384 -2.57 -24.56 15.98
C LEU A 384 -1.43 -25.45 15.45
N CYS A 385 -0.46 -24.90 14.72
CA CYS A 385 0.73 -25.64 14.30
C CYS A 385 1.55 -26.11 15.52
N TYR A 386 1.76 -25.24 16.51
CA TYR A 386 2.43 -25.62 17.77
C TYR A 386 1.61 -26.59 18.61
N GLU A 387 0.28 -26.45 18.66
CA GLU A 387 -0.61 -27.37 19.41
C GLU A 387 -0.49 -28.81 18.90
N HIS A 388 -0.37 -28.99 17.58
CA HIS A 388 -0.35 -30.31 16.93
C HIS A 388 1.03 -30.76 16.45
N GLY A 389 2.09 -29.97 16.65
CA GLY A 389 3.42 -30.26 16.10
C GLY A 389 3.46 -30.28 14.56
N SER A 390 2.61 -29.49 13.90
CA SER A 390 2.47 -29.46 12.44
C SER A 390 3.46 -28.50 11.81
N GLY A 391 4.60 -29.02 11.34
CA GLY A 391 5.65 -28.22 10.65
C GLY A 391 6.55 -27.44 11.58
N VAL A 392 6.28 -27.49 12.89
CA VAL A 392 7.10 -26.99 13.99
C VAL A 392 7.06 -28.02 15.11
N PRO A 393 8.09 -28.08 15.98
CA PRO A 393 8.02 -28.88 17.20
C PRO A 393 6.79 -28.53 18.03
N GLN A 394 6.11 -29.54 18.58
CA GLN A 394 4.93 -29.32 19.40
C GLN A 394 5.30 -28.52 20.67
N SER A 395 4.53 -27.49 20.99
CA SER A 395 4.76 -26.62 22.15
C SER A 395 3.45 -26.05 22.65
N ALA A 396 3.01 -26.51 23.84
CA ALA A 396 1.77 -26.04 24.44
C ALA A 396 1.86 -24.56 24.85
N GLU A 397 3.04 -24.11 25.30
CA GLU A 397 3.30 -22.72 25.69
C GLU A 397 3.24 -21.78 24.49
N ASP A 398 3.91 -22.12 23.37
CA ASP A 398 3.85 -21.30 22.16
C ASP A 398 2.46 -21.31 21.54
N ALA A 399 1.77 -22.46 21.56
CA ALA A 399 0.38 -22.55 21.13
C ALA A 399 -0.50 -21.58 21.92
N PHE A 400 -0.39 -21.60 23.25
CA PHE A 400 -1.16 -20.73 24.13
C PHE A 400 -0.85 -19.26 23.87
N ARG A 401 0.44 -18.90 23.77
CA ARG A 401 0.87 -17.52 23.49
C ARG A 401 0.27 -16.99 22.20
N TRP A 402 0.45 -17.70 21.09
CA TRP A 402 -0.02 -17.23 19.77
C TRP A 402 -1.55 -17.22 19.65
N ILE A 403 -2.25 -18.21 20.21
CA ILE A 403 -3.72 -18.24 20.23
C ILE A 403 -4.26 -17.09 21.10
N ARG A 404 -3.63 -16.80 22.24
CA ARG A 404 -3.99 -15.68 23.10
C ARG A 404 -3.78 -14.34 22.39
N GLU A 405 -2.63 -14.13 21.73
CA GLU A 405 -2.39 -12.91 20.95
C GLU A 405 -3.44 -12.71 19.86
N SER A 406 -3.78 -13.78 19.12
CA SER A 406 -4.84 -13.75 18.11
C SER A 406 -6.20 -13.39 18.70
N SER A 407 -6.53 -13.95 19.87
CA SER A 407 -7.78 -13.68 20.59
C SER A 407 -7.86 -12.23 21.09
N LEU A 408 -6.76 -11.67 21.62
CA LEU A 408 -6.67 -10.27 22.03
C LEU A 408 -6.82 -9.28 20.85
N ALA A 409 -6.56 -9.74 19.63
CA ALA A 409 -6.80 -9.00 18.39
C ALA A 409 -8.16 -9.33 17.75
N ASP A 410 -9.16 -9.65 18.58
CA ASP A 410 -10.57 -9.90 18.23
C ASP A 410 -10.82 -11.06 17.25
N ASN A 411 -9.92 -12.05 17.17
CA ASN A 411 -10.20 -13.28 16.42
C ASN A 411 -11.07 -14.24 17.24
N MET A 412 -12.38 -14.22 17.02
CA MET A 412 -13.34 -15.04 17.77
C MET A 412 -13.10 -16.55 17.66
N ARG A 413 -12.53 -17.02 16.54
CA ARG A 413 -12.12 -18.42 16.41
C ARG A 413 -10.96 -18.74 17.34
N ALA A 414 -9.97 -17.85 17.44
CA ALA A 414 -8.90 -17.99 18.41
C ALA A 414 -9.40 -17.89 19.84
N THR A 415 -10.37 -17.02 20.14
CA THR A 415 -11.04 -16.95 21.45
C THR A 415 -11.71 -18.28 21.83
N TYR A 416 -12.34 -18.97 20.87
CA TYR A 416 -12.86 -20.32 21.09
C TYR A 416 -11.75 -21.34 21.41
N HIS A 417 -10.62 -21.30 20.68
CA HIS A 417 -9.49 -22.18 20.97
C HIS A 417 -8.87 -21.86 22.34
N LEU A 418 -8.72 -20.59 22.70
CA LEU A 418 -8.23 -20.13 23.99
C LEU A 418 -9.09 -20.64 25.14
N ALA A 419 -10.42 -20.60 24.99
CA ALA A 419 -11.35 -21.15 25.96
C ALA A 419 -11.10 -22.64 26.22
N ARG A 420 -10.87 -23.42 25.14
CA ARG A 420 -10.54 -24.85 25.24
C ARG A 420 -9.20 -25.10 25.92
N MET A 421 -8.22 -24.22 25.71
CA MET A 421 -6.91 -24.31 26.38
C MET A 421 -7.05 -24.05 27.88
N TYR A 422 -7.84 -23.05 28.31
CA TYR A 422 -8.15 -22.85 29.72
C TYR A 422 -8.98 -23.99 30.32
N GLU A 423 -9.89 -24.59 29.56
CA GLU A 423 -10.69 -25.72 30.02
C GLU A 423 -9.83 -26.96 30.31
N THR A 424 -8.83 -27.21 29.45
CA THR A 424 -7.95 -28.39 29.52
C THR A 424 -6.66 -28.16 30.30
N GLY A 425 -6.28 -26.90 30.56
CA GLY A 425 -4.97 -26.55 31.11
C GLY A 425 -3.82 -26.74 30.10
N THR A 426 -4.10 -26.67 28.79
CA THR A 426 -3.06 -26.82 27.76
C THR A 426 -2.25 -25.52 27.65
N GLY A 427 -0.97 -25.56 28.02
CA GLY A 427 -0.06 -24.41 27.92
C GLY A 427 -0.33 -23.29 28.94
N THR A 428 -1.22 -23.54 29.89
CA THR A 428 -1.62 -22.60 30.95
C THR A 428 -2.22 -23.38 32.13
N ALA A 429 -2.38 -22.74 33.29
CA ALA A 429 -3.16 -23.35 34.37
C ALA A 429 -4.65 -23.44 33.97
N PRO A 430 -5.33 -24.56 34.26
CA PRO A 430 -6.74 -24.71 33.94
C PRO A 430 -7.58 -23.69 34.71
N SER A 431 -8.58 -23.10 34.04
CA SER A 431 -9.52 -22.14 34.64
C SER A 431 -10.87 -22.23 33.94
N LEU A 432 -11.87 -22.76 34.66
CA LEU A 432 -13.22 -22.89 34.13
C LEU A 432 -13.89 -21.53 33.93
N ASP A 433 -13.62 -20.55 34.79
CA ASP A 433 -14.16 -19.18 34.66
C ASP A 433 -13.63 -18.50 33.39
N GLN A 434 -12.32 -18.62 33.12
CA GLN A 434 -11.72 -18.11 31.89
C GLN A 434 -12.23 -18.88 30.67
N ALA A 435 -12.37 -20.20 30.77
CA ALA A 435 -12.92 -21.02 29.69
C ALA A 435 -14.35 -20.58 29.33
N PHE A 436 -15.25 -20.50 30.32
CA PHE A 436 -16.62 -20.05 30.10
C PHE A 436 -16.69 -18.63 29.53
N SER A 437 -15.95 -17.68 30.13
CA SER A 437 -15.94 -16.28 29.68
C SER A 437 -15.52 -16.16 28.22
N ASN A 438 -14.46 -16.89 27.80
CA ASN A 438 -13.99 -16.89 26.43
C ASN A 438 -14.93 -17.64 25.48
N TYR A 439 -15.52 -18.77 25.89
CA TYR A 439 -16.53 -19.47 25.09
C TYR A 439 -17.74 -18.56 24.83
N LEU A 440 -18.22 -17.86 25.87
CA LEU A 440 -19.35 -16.94 25.76
C LEU A 440 -19.01 -15.75 24.84
N MET A 441 -17.80 -15.20 24.95
CA MET A 441 -17.33 -14.13 24.09
C MET A 441 -17.28 -14.58 22.62
N ALA A 442 -16.65 -15.72 22.33
CA ALA A 442 -16.58 -16.29 20.99
C ALA A 442 -17.98 -16.53 20.41
N ALA A 443 -18.89 -17.10 21.20
CA ALA A 443 -20.27 -17.35 20.80
C ALA A 443 -21.04 -16.06 20.48
N LYS A 444 -20.93 -15.03 21.33
CA LYS A 444 -21.53 -13.71 21.06
C LYS A 444 -20.92 -13.02 19.84
N GLY A 445 -19.63 -13.27 19.58
CA GLY A 445 -18.92 -12.84 18.37
C GLY A 445 -19.24 -13.64 17.10
N GLY A 446 -20.16 -14.61 17.18
CA GLY A 446 -20.63 -15.38 16.03
C GLY A 446 -19.88 -16.69 15.75
N GLU A 447 -18.91 -17.08 16.60
CA GLU A 447 -18.23 -18.37 16.47
C GLU A 447 -19.16 -19.50 16.91
N THR A 448 -19.77 -20.17 15.92
CA THR A 448 -20.81 -21.18 16.16
C THR A 448 -20.28 -22.42 16.88
N GLN A 449 -18.97 -22.71 16.76
CA GLN A 449 -18.33 -23.81 17.48
C GLN A 449 -18.40 -23.64 19.01
N ALA A 450 -18.54 -22.40 19.50
CA ALA A 450 -18.63 -22.10 20.92
C ALA A 450 -20.03 -22.31 21.53
N PHE A 451 -21.10 -22.38 20.71
CA PHE A 451 -22.47 -22.41 21.23
C PHE A 451 -22.74 -23.66 22.10
N MET A 452 -22.25 -24.82 21.66
CA MET A 452 -22.37 -26.09 22.39
C MET A 452 -21.61 -26.06 23.73
N PRO A 453 -20.31 -25.68 23.77
CA PRO A 453 -19.60 -25.48 25.04
C PRO A 453 -20.28 -24.50 26.00
N VAL A 454 -20.80 -23.36 25.51
CA VAL A 454 -21.53 -22.40 26.37
C VAL A 454 -22.77 -23.05 26.97
N ALA A 455 -23.60 -23.72 26.16
CA ALA A 455 -24.76 -24.45 26.64
C ALA A 455 -24.37 -25.51 27.69
N TRP A 456 -23.27 -26.22 27.43
CA TRP A 456 -22.77 -27.25 28.32
C TRP A 456 -22.29 -26.68 29.67
N CYS A 457 -21.61 -25.53 29.65
CA CYS A 457 -21.18 -24.82 30.85
C CYS A 457 -22.37 -24.42 31.72
N TYR A 458 -23.42 -23.83 31.13
CA TYR A 458 -24.65 -23.50 31.86
C TYR A 458 -25.39 -24.75 32.37
N GLU A 459 -25.43 -25.85 31.60
CA GLU A 459 -26.13 -27.07 32.01
C GLU A 459 -25.48 -27.71 33.25
N HIS A 460 -24.15 -27.63 33.37
CA HIS A 460 -23.38 -28.33 34.41
C HIS A 460 -22.72 -27.40 35.43
N GLY A 461 -22.90 -26.08 35.32
CA GLY A 461 -22.29 -25.09 36.20
C GLY A 461 -20.76 -25.01 36.08
N ARG A 462 -20.20 -25.15 34.87
CA ARG A 462 -18.74 -25.10 34.66
C ARG A 462 -18.28 -23.66 34.40
N GLY A 463 -17.65 -23.04 35.39
CA GLY A 463 -17.17 -21.66 35.30
C GLY A 463 -18.27 -20.60 35.30
N VAL A 464 -19.51 -21.01 35.62
CA VAL A 464 -20.71 -20.17 35.69
C VAL A 464 -21.73 -20.87 36.59
N GLU A 465 -22.64 -20.11 37.17
CA GLU A 465 -23.80 -20.67 37.86
C GLU A 465 -24.64 -21.54 36.91
N ARG A 466 -25.07 -22.70 37.39
CA ARG A 466 -25.90 -23.63 36.62
C ARG A 466 -27.24 -22.97 36.29
N SER A 467 -27.59 -22.96 35.00
CA SER A 467 -28.85 -22.40 34.50
C SER A 467 -29.39 -23.25 33.36
N GLU A 468 -30.46 -24.00 33.61
CA GLU A 468 -31.07 -24.84 32.57
C GLU A 468 -31.74 -24.00 31.47
N THR A 469 -32.28 -22.83 31.81
CA THR A 469 -32.87 -21.90 30.83
C THR A 469 -31.83 -21.35 29.88
N SER A 470 -30.70 -20.87 30.41
CA SER A 470 -29.59 -20.39 29.57
C SER A 470 -28.97 -21.53 28.76
N ALA A 471 -28.85 -22.73 29.34
CA ALA A 471 -28.39 -23.90 28.61
C ALA A 471 -29.30 -24.23 27.41
N LEU A 472 -30.63 -24.26 27.62
CA LEU A 472 -31.59 -24.53 26.57
C LEU A 472 -31.55 -23.47 25.47
N ASP A 473 -31.48 -22.18 25.81
CA ASP A 473 -31.37 -21.09 24.83
C ASP A 473 -30.16 -21.29 23.91
N TRP A 474 -28.99 -21.58 24.48
CA TRP A 474 -27.78 -21.83 23.69
C TRP A 474 -27.83 -23.14 22.89
N TYR A 475 -28.46 -24.19 23.41
CA TYR A 475 -28.71 -25.41 22.65
C TYR A 475 -29.64 -25.16 21.45
N VAL A 476 -30.71 -24.38 21.61
CA VAL A 476 -31.60 -23.99 20.52
C VAL A 476 -30.84 -23.21 19.45
N ARG A 477 -30.06 -22.18 19.84
CA ARG A 477 -29.21 -21.42 18.89
C ARG A 477 -28.25 -22.34 18.12
N ALA A 478 -27.62 -23.30 18.80
CA ALA A 478 -26.74 -24.27 18.14
C ALA A 478 -27.50 -25.19 17.18
N ALA A 479 -28.71 -25.63 17.57
CA ALA A 479 -29.57 -26.47 16.75
C ALA A 479 -30.04 -25.74 15.48
N GLU A 480 -30.39 -24.46 15.58
CA GLU A 480 -30.75 -23.60 14.45
C GLU A 480 -29.58 -23.41 13.47
N LYS A 481 -28.34 -23.41 13.95
CA LYS A 481 -27.12 -23.45 13.11
C LYS A 481 -26.81 -24.84 12.54
N GLY A 482 -27.69 -25.82 12.75
CA GLY A 482 -27.56 -27.16 12.18
C GLY A 482 -26.79 -28.15 13.05
N CYS A 483 -26.43 -27.81 14.30
CA CYS A 483 -25.71 -28.72 15.19
C CYS A 483 -26.58 -29.92 15.57
N VAL A 484 -26.22 -31.09 15.04
CA VAL A 484 -26.96 -32.34 15.23
C VAL A 484 -27.04 -32.76 16.71
N ARG A 485 -25.95 -32.57 17.45
CA ARG A 485 -25.89 -32.85 18.90
C ARG A 485 -26.79 -31.91 19.70
N ALA A 486 -26.86 -30.64 19.30
CA ALA A 486 -27.72 -29.65 19.93
C ALA A 486 -29.19 -29.97 19.71
N MET A 487 -29.59 -30.33 18.48
CA MET A 487 -30.97 -30.76 18.18
C MET A 487 -31.41 -31.91 19.10
N PHE A 488 -30.55 -32.91 19.28
CA PHE A 488 -30.83 -34.01 20.20
C PHE A 488 -30.96 -33.53 21.66
N LYS A 489 -30.07 -32.62 22.11
CA LYS A 489 -30.15 -32.03 23.45
C LYS A 489 -31.44 -31.23 23.67
N VAL A 490 -31.87 -30.44 22.70
CA VAL A 490 -33.16 -29.71 22.77
C VAL A 490 -34.32 -30.70 22.89
N GLY A 491 -34.28 -31.80 22.13
CA GLY A 491 -35.26 -32.89 22.27
C GLY A 491 -35.32 -33.46 23.69
N GLN A 492 -34.16 -33.72 24.32
CA GLN A 492 -34.08 -34.21 25.70
C GLN A 492 -34.65 -33.22 26.72
N PHE A 493 -34.39 -31.92 26.56
CA PHE A 493 -34.94 -30.88 27.43
C PHE A 493 -36.48 -30.81 27.35
N ASN A 494 -37.04 -30.88 26.14
CA ASN A 494 -38.48 -30.89 25.93
C ASN A 494 -39.13 -32.17 26.46
N GLU A 495 -38.49 -33.33 26.25
CA GLU A 495 -39.00 -34.61 26.75
C GLU A 495 -39.08 -34.66 28.28
N GLN A 496 -38.07 -34.11 28.95
CA GLN A 496 -37.95 -34.15 30.40
C GLN A 496 -38.68 -32.99 31.11
N GLY A 497 -39.16 -31.98 30.38
CA GLY A 497 -39.72 -30.76 30.98
C GLY A 497 -38.70 -29.98 31.79
N ARG A 498 -37.47 -29.87 31.30
CA ARG A 498 -36.39 -29.10 31.94
C ARG A 498 -36.53 -27.60 31.66
N ALA A 499 -35.75 -26.77 32.36
CA ALA A 499 -35.71 -25.33 32.13
C ALA A 499 -37.09 -24.63 32.25
N MET A 500 -37.87 -25.01 33.28
CA MET A 500 -39.22 -24.49 33.56
C MET A 500 -40.24 -24.73 32.43
N GLN A 501 -39.96 -25.64 31.50
CA GLN A 501 -40.92 -26.10 30.50
C GLN A 501 -41.74 -27.26 31.03
N ARG A 502 -43.00 -27.37 30.60
CA ARG A 502 -43.74 -28.64 30.77
C ARG A 502 -43.17 -29.65 29.78
N PRO A 503 -43.07 -30.94 30.15
CA PRO A 503 -42.73 -31.99 29.21
C PRO A 503 -43.60 -31.89 27.94
N CYS A 504 -42.98 -31.69 26.79
CA CYS A 504 -43.65 -31.47 25.52
C CYS A 504 -43.14 -32.48 24.49
N ARG A 505 -43.87 -33.59 24.37
CA ARG A 505 -43.45 -34.73 23.57
C ARG A 505 -43.44 -34.44 22.07
N SER A 506 -44.39 -33.67 21.57
CA SER A 506 -44.46 -33.31 20.15
C SER A 506 -43.24 -32.50 19.72
N GLU A 507 -42.82 -31.53 20.53
CA GLU A 507 -41.59 -30.76 20.31
C GLU A 507 -40.34 -31.64 20.48
N ALA A 508 -40.30 -32.51 21.48
CA ALA A 508 -39.20 -33.46 21.64
C ALA A 508 -39.04 -34.37 20.40
N LEU A 509 -40.13 -34.95 19.92
CA LEU A 509 -40.16 -35.80 18.73
C LEU A 509 -39.72 -35.02 17.49
N ARG A 510 -40.19 -33.79 17.30
CA ARG A 510 -39.77 -32.91 16.20
C ARG A 510 -38.26 -32.71 16.19
N TRP A 511 -37.66 -32.37 17.33
CA TRP A 511 -36.21 -32.15 17.45
C TRP A 511 -35.40 -33.43 17.25
N TYR A 512 -35.88 -34.57 17.76
CA TYR A 512 -35.26 -35.87 17.50
C TYR A 512 -35.33 -36.23 16.01
N GLN A 513 -36.46 -36.03 15.34
CA GLN A 513 -36.59 -36.26 13.90
C GLN A 513 -35.63 -35.38 13.09
N LEU A 514 -35.47 -34.10 13.44
CA LEU A 514 -34.50 -33.20 12.80
C LEU A 514 -33.06 -33.69 12.98
N SER A 515 -32.71 -34.16 14.19
CA SER A 515 -31.39 -34.72 14.48
C SER A 515 -31.16 -36.05 13.74
N ALA A 516 -32.16 -36.93 13.71
CA ALA A 516 -32.15 -38.22 13.03
C ALA A 516 -31.99 -38.08 11.51
N LYS A 517 -32.73 -37.14 10.88
CA LYS A 517 -32.60 -36.81 9.44
C LYS A 517 -31.18 -36.38 9.05
N LYS A 518 -30.41 -35.84 10.02
CA LYS A 518 -28.99 -35.47 9.84
C LYS A 518 -28.01 -36.57 10.28
N GLY A 519 -28.50 -37.79 10.47
CA GLY A 519 -27.66 -38.98 10.73
C GLY A 519 -27.34 -39.25 12.19
N ASN A 520 -28.13 -38.76 13.17
CA ASN A 520 -27.91 -39.09 14.58
C ASN A 520 -28.57 -40.43 14.97
N PRO A 521 -27.82 -41.51 15.22
CA PRO A 521 -28.39 -42.81 15.58
C PRO A 521 -29.06 -42.80 16.95
N LYS A 522 -28.57 -41.98 17.90
CA LYS A 522 -29.19 -41.87 19.22
C LYS A 522 -30.57 -41.21 19.14
N ALA A 523 -30.75 -40.28 18.20
CA ALA A 523 -32.04 -39.67 17.95
C ALA A 523 -33.02 -40.67 17.31
N LEU A 524 -32.55 -41.46 16.33
CA LEU A 524 -33.35 -42.54 15.72
C LEU A 524 -33.83 -43.54 16.78
N GLN A 525 -32.91 -44.02 17.63
CA GLN A 525 -33.25 -44.91 18.72
C GLN A 525 -34.26 -44.26 19.68
N ARG A 526 -34.04 -43.00 20.07
CA ARG A 526 -34.96 -42.32 20.98
C ARG A 526 -36.36 -42.10 20.40
N ILE A 527 -36.50 -41.92 19.09
CA ILE A 527 -37.80 -41.83 18.40
C ILE A 527 -38.59 -43.14 18.56
N VAL A 528 -37.91 -44.29 18.44
CA VAL A 528 -38.53 -45.62 18.60
C VAL A 528 -38.93 -45.85 20.06
N ASP A 529 -38.06 -45.46 21.00
CA ASP A 529 -38.25 -45.68 22.44
C ASP A 529 -39.22 -44.69 23.09
N LEU A 530 -39.67 -43.67 22.36
CA LEU A 530 -40.65 -42.69 22.83
C LEU A 530 -42.05 -43.36 22.92
N PRO A 531 -42.57 -43.65 24.13
CA PRO A 531 -43.68 -44.58 24.33
C PRO A 531 -44.98 -44.10 23.67
N PHE A 532 -45.51 -44.77 22.64
CA PHE A 532 -46.74 -44.37 21.92
C PHE A 532 -47.87 -43.96 22.88
N GLU A 533 -48.43 -42.76 22.70
CA GLU A 533 -49.74 -42.45 23.27
C GLU A 533 -50.77 -43.13 22.36
N GLY A 534 -51.13 -44.35 22.74
CA GLY A 534 -52.31 -45.00 22.20
C GLY A 534 -53.56 -44.27 22.68
N ASN A 535 -54.07 -43.39 21.84
CA ASN A 535 -55.46 -43.54 21.41
C ASN A 535 -55.56 -43.21 19.92
N GLY A 536 -55.62 -44.26 19.10
CA GLY A 536 -56.07 -44.20 17.71
C GLY A 536 -54.98 -44.10 16.62
N ASN A 537 -54.94 -45.15 15.80
CA ASN A 537 -54.39 -45.23 14.44
C ASN A 537 -52.87 -45.29 14.25
N ARG A 538 -52.40 -46.54 14.16
CA ARG A 538 -51.26 -46.94 13.32
C ARG A 538 -51.62 -46.70 11.85
N GLU A 539 -50.99 -45.72 11.23
CA GLU A 539 -50.61 -45.78 9.81
C GLU A 539 -49.18 -45.26 9.69
N TRP A 540 -48.54 -45.47 8.53
CA TRP A 540 -47.13 -45.21 8.19
C TRP A 540 -46.15 -46.35 8.54
N ALA A 541 -46.39 -47.49 7.88
CA ALA A 541 -45.34 -48.42 7.45
C ALA A 541 -44.70 -47.92 6.15
#